data_AF-A0A7U3L8C8-F1
#
_entry.id   AF-A0A7U3L8C8-F1
#
_cell.length_a   1.000
_cell.length_b   1.000
_cell.length_c   1.000
_cell.angle_alpha   90.00
_cell.angle_beta   90.00
_cell.angle_gamma   90.00
#
_symmetry.space_group_name_H-M   'P 1'
#
loop_
_entity.id
_entity.type
_entity.pdbx_description
1 polymer ?
#
loop_
_entity_poly.entity_id
_entity_poly.type
_entity_poly.pdbx_seq_one_letter_code
_entity_poly.pdbx_strand_id
1 'polypeptide(L)' 'MIGTGFSFLIRLELSAPGSMLGDDHLYNVIITAHGLIM' A
#
# COMPACT_ATOMS: atom_id res chain seq x y z
N MET A 1 13.16 2.66 -7.25
CA MET A 1 12.73 3.14 -5.91
C MET A 1 11.21 3.11 -5.71
N ILE A 2 10.38 3.04 -6.76
CA ILE A 2 8.91 3.06 -6.66
C ILE A 2 8.34 1.85 -5.89
N GLY A 3 8.85 0.63 -6.14
CA GLY A 3 8.42 -0.57 -5.40
C GLY A 3 8.67 -0.48 -3.89
N THR A 4 9.79 0.12 -3.47
CA THR A 4 10.09 0.37 -2.05
C THR A 4 9.12 1.38 -1.43
N GLY A 5 8.72 2.41 -2.20
CA GLY A 5 7.72 3.39 -1.80
C GLY A 5 6.35 2.75 -1.55
N PHE A 6 5.87 1.88 -2.45
CA PHE A 6 4.62 1.15 -2.22
C PHE A 6 4.71 0.20 -1.03
N SER A 7 5.84 -0.48 -0.85
CA SER A 7 6.09 -1.33 0.32
C SER A 7 6.01 -0.53 1.64
N PHE A 8 6.48 0.72 1.65
CA PHE A 8 6.37 1.61 2.81
C PHE A 8 4.93 2.03 3.08
N LEU A 9 4.16 2.39 2.04
CA LEU A 9 2.74 2.74 2.18
C LEU A 9 1.89 1.58 2.70
N ILE A 10 2.12 0.36 2.21
CA ILE A 10 1.42 -0.84 2.69
C ILE A 10 1.72 -1.08 4.18
N ARG A 11 2.97 -0.93 4.60
CA ARG A 11 3.35 -1.06 6.02
C ARG A 11 2.74 0.03 6.89
N LEU A 12 2.58 1.25 6.38
CA LEU A 12 1.93 2.34 7.10
C LEU A 12 0.44 2.03 7.34
N GLU A 13 -0.30 1.59 6.32
CA GLU A 13 -1.71 1.19 6.45
C GLU A 13 -1.89 0.04 7.45
N LEU A 14 -0.95 -0.90 7.49
CA LEU A 14 -0.99 -2.07 8.39
C LEU A 14 -0.41 -1.80 9.79
N SER A 15 0.13 -0.60 10.06
CA SER A 15 0.85 -0.31 11.31
C SER A 15 -0.05 -0.14 12.54
N ALA A 16 -1.32 0.19 12.32
CA ALA A 16 -2.33 0.34 13.36
C ALA A 16 -3.71 -0.08 12.81
N PRO A 17 -4.63 -0.57 13.64
CA PRO A 17 -5.98 -0.89 13.21
C PRO A 17 -6.74 0.38 12.79
N GLY A 18 -7.50 0.28 11.71
CA GLY A 18 -8.19 1.39 11.06
C GLY A 18 -7.82 1.46 9.58
N SER A 19 -8.41 2.40 8.84
CA SER A 19 -7.95 2.71 7.48
C SER A 19 -7.29 4.07 7.47
N MET A 20 -5.99 4.11 7.17
CA MET A 20 -5.24 5.37 7.03
C MET A 20 -5.52 6.01 5.67
N LEU A 21 -5.66 5.18 4.63
CA LEU A 21 -5.99 5.62 3.27
C LEU A 21 -7.48 5.96 3.10
N GLY A 22 -8.37 5.33 3.89
CA GLY A 22 -9.81 5.56 3.83
C GLY A 22 -10.48 5.11 2.51
N ASP A 23 -9.73 4.46 1.63
CA ASP A 23 -10.16 3.98 0.32
C ASP A 23 -9.56 2.59 0.04
N ASP A 24 -10.40 1.57 0.17
CA ASP A 24 -10.03 0.17 -0.05
C ASP A 24 -9.64 -0.10 -1.51
N HIS A 25 -10.21 0.63 -2.48
CA HIS A 25 -9.86 0.48 -3.88
C HIS A 25 -8.45 1.00 -4.15
N LEU A 26 -8.11 2.17 -3.59
CA LEU A 26 -6.75 2.72 -3.66
C LEU A 26 -5.73 1.75 -3.04
N TYR A 27 -6.03 1.18 -1.86
CA TYR A 27 -5.16 0.20 -1.21
C TYR A 27 -4.90 -1.03 -2.10
N ASN A 28 -5.95 -1.57 -2.72
CA ASN A 28 -5.83 -2.72 -3.63
C ASN A 28 -5.02 -2.40 -4.89
N VAL A 29 -5.15 -1.19 -5.42
CA VAL A 29 -4.33 -0.71 -6.55
C VAL A 29 -2.86 -0.62 -6.13
N ILE A 30 -2.56 -0.08 -4.95
CA ILE A 30 -1.18 0.04 -4.43
C ILE A 30 -0.53 -1.35 -4.26
N ILE A 31 -1.24 -2.32 -3.66
CA ILE A 31 -0.71 -3.69 -3.48
C ILE A 31 -0.47 -4.37 -4.82
N THR A 32 -1.42 -4.27 -5.74
CA THR A 32 -1.28 -4.89 -7.07
C THR A 32 -0.13 -4.26 -7.84
N ALA A 33 -0.01 -2.92 -7.81
CA ALA A 33 1.12 -2.21 -8.41
C ALA A 33 2.47 -2.57 -7.75
N HIS A 34 2.49 -2.79 -6.43
CA HIS A 34 3.68 -3.24 -5.72
C HIS A 34 4.17 -4.60 -6.22
N GLY A 35 3.27 -5.58 -6.32
CA GLY A 35 3.59 -6.95 -6.77
C GLY A 35 3.86 -7.08 -8.28
N LEU A 36 3.55 -6.07 -9.09
CA LEU A 36 3.93 -6.03 -10.51
C LEU A 36 5.32 -5.43 -10.73
N ILE A 37 5.79 -4.56 -9.84
CA ILE A 37 7.07 -3.86 -9.97
C ILE A 37 8.22 -4.64 -9.31
N MET A 38 7.93 -5.44 -8.28
CA MET A 38 8.89 -6.20 -7.47
C MET A 38 8.53 -7.67 -7.48
#